data_AF-A0A3D0Z748-F1
#
_entry.id   AF-A0A3D0Z748-F1
#
_cell.length_a   1.000
_cell.length_b   1.000
_cell.length_c   1.000
_cell.angle_alpha   90.00
_cell.angle_beta   90.00
_cell.angle_gamma   90.00
#
_symmetry.space_group_name_H-M   'P 1'
#
loop_
_entity.id
_entity.type
_entity.pdbx_description
1 polymer ?
#
loop_
_entity_poly.entity_id
_entity_poly.type
_entity_poly.pdbx_seq_one_letter_code
_entity_poly.pdbx_strand_id
1 'polypeptide(L)'
;QPHVRPIVRGKASAKTEFGAKVAASVIAGYAFVDKISWDVYNESSDLIPTIEISRQKYGCYPETVMVDKTYRNRCNINYCTQRGIRISGPRLGRPKKDEVCDKKQAY
;
A
#
# COMPACT_ATOMS: atom_id res chain seq x y z
N GLN A 1 15.13 24.70 12.77
CA GLN A 1 14.71 24.12 11.48
C GLN A 1 13.19 24.25 11.35
N PRO A 2 12.66 25.20 10.54
CA PRO A 2 11.24 25.57 10.55
C PRO A 2 10.31 24.70 9.68
N HIS A 3 10.81 23.67 8.99
CA HIS A 3 10.04 22.91 7.98
C HIS A 3 9.68 21.47 8.39
N VAL A 4 10.16 20.97 9.52
CA VAL A 4 9.82 19.61 9.99
C VAL A 4 8.55 19.70 10.83
N ARG A 5 7.40 19.37 10.23
CA ARG A 5 6.12 19.42 10.92
C ARG A 5 5.90 18.19 11.80
N PRO A 6 5.37 18.37 13.02
CA PRO A 6 4.96 17.26 13.87
C PRO A 6 3.82 16.46 13.23
N ILE A 7 3.98 15.14 13.11
CA ILE A 7 2.94 14.21 12.64
C ILE A 7 2.34 13.50 13.85
N VAL A 8 1.08 13.79 14.17
CA VAL A 8 0.39 13.16 15.31
C VAL A 8 0.11 11.69 14.97
N ARG A 9 0.81 10.80 15.66
CA ARG A 9 0.62 9.35 15.56
C ARG A 9 0.25 8.95 16.98
N GLY A 10 -0.99 8.56 17.24
CA GLY A 10 -1.53 8.29 18.58
C GLY A 10 -0.92 7.08 19.31
N LYS A 11 0.40 6.90 19.26
CA LYS A 11 1.16 5.85 19.93
C LYS A 11 1.40 6.24 21.38
N ALA A 12 1.35 5.27 22.28
CA ALA A 12 1.51 5.48 23.72
C ALA A 12 2.90 6.02 24.10
N SER A 13 3.96 5.64 23.38
CA SER A 13 5.34 6.05 23.67
C SER A 13 5.74 7.39 23.06
N ALA A 14 5.12 7.80 21.96
CA ALA A 14 5.37 9.07 21.29
C ALA A 14 4.10 9.55 20.60
N LYS A 15 3.55 10.68 21.08
CA LYS A 15 2.34 11.30 20.51
C LYS A 15 2.54 11.86 19.10
N THR A 16 3.81 12.13 18.76
CA THR A 16 4.20 12.86 17.56
C THR A 16 5.50 12.28 17.02
N GLU A 17 5.55 12.04 15.71
CA GLU A 17 6.77 11.68 14.98
C GLU A 17 7.20 12.85 14.08
N PHE A 18 8.50 12.94 13.79
CA PHE A 18 9.09 13.95 12.92
C PHE A 18 9.82 13.24 11.78
N GLY A 19 9.65 13.73 10.55
CA GLY A 19 10.34 13.21 9.38
C GLY A 19 9.44 13.04 8.17
N ALA A 20 10.05 12.66 7.05
CA ALA A 20 9.33 12.41 5.81
C ALA A 20 8.60 11.07 5.87
N LYS A 21 7.37 11.06 5.35
CA LYS A 21 6.68 9.85 4.93
C LYS A 21 7.18 9.43 3.56
N VAL A 22 7.53 8.16 3.44
CA VAL A 22 8.04 7.57 2.21
C VAL A 22 7.12 6.43 1.79
N ALA A 23 6.61 6.48 0.57
CA ALA A 23 6.03 5.33 -0.11
C ALA A 23 7.13 4.69 -0.95
N ALA A 24 7.31 3.38 -0.80
CA ALA A 24 8.30 2.62 -1.52
C ALA A 24 7.69 1.34 -2.09
N SER A 25 8.18 0.93 -3.26
CA SER A 25 7.82 -0.31 -3.92
C SER A 25 9.05 -1.15 -4.20
N VAL A 26 8.88 -2.47 -4.24
CA VAL A 26 9.95 -3.41 -4.60
C VAL A 26 9.52 -4.17 -5.85
N ILE A 27 10.28 -4.03 -6.93
CA ILE A 27 10.00 -4.66 -8.22
C ILE A 27 11.27 -5.38 -8.69
N ALA A 28 11.15 -6.69 -8.95
CA ALA A 28 12.26 -7.53 -9.39
C ALA A 28 13.53 -7.43 -8.52
N GLY A 29 13.37 -7.26 -7.20
CA GLY A 29 14.47 -7.13 -6.24
C GLY A 29 15.04 -5.71 -6.09
N TYR A 30 14.56 -4.74 -6.87
CA TYR A 30 14.95 -3.34 -6.76
C TYR A 30 13.93 -2.55 -5.94
N ALA A 31 14.41 -1.76 -4.99
CA ALA A 31 13.59 -0.85 -4.21
C ALA A 31 13.51 0.52 -4.90
N PHE A 32 12.30 1.04 -5.05
CA PHE A 32 12.00 2.33 -5.62
C PHE A 32 11.30 3.20 -4.58
N VAL A 33 11.68 4.47 -4.55
CA VAL A 33 10.95 5.48 -3.79
C VAL A 33 9.92 6.11 -4.71
N ASP A 34 8.65 5.83 -4.45
CA ASP A 34 7.54 6.32 -5.28
C ASP A 34 7.12 7.74 -4.87
N LYS A 35 7.17 8.04 -3.57
CA LYS A 35 6.74 9.33 -3.03
C LYS A 35 7.46 9.63 -1.73
N ILE A 36 7.87 10.89 -1.58
CA ILE A 36 8.37 11.45 -0.32
C ILE A 36 7.54 12.68 -0.02
N SER A 37 7.00 12.79 1.19
CA SER A 37 6.31 14.00 1.65
C SER A 37 6.51 14.22 3.14
N TRP A 38 6.56 15.50 3.54
CA TRP A 38 6.62 15.93 4.94
C TRP A 38 5.24 16.33 5.49
N ASP A 39 4.20 16.22 4.66
CA ASP A 39 2.82 16.48 5.03
C ASP A 39 2.07 15.18 5.36
N VAL A 40 0.98 15.31 6.12
CA VAL A 40 0.08 14.19 6.39
C VAL A 40 -0.73 13.88 5.13
N TYR A 41 -0.50 12.71 4.54
CA TYR A 41 -1.31 12.18 3.44
C TYR A 41 -1.77 10.74 3.72
N ASN A 42 -2.82 10.35 3.00
CA ASN A 42 -3.35 9.00 3.02
C ASN A 42 -2.59 8.13 2.01
N GLU A 43 -1.80 7.18 2.50
CA GLU A 43 -0.99 6.28 1.67
C GLU A 43 -1.85 5.36 0.79
N SER A 44 -3.09 5.05 1.21
CA SER A 44 -3.94 4.09 0.50
C SER A 44 -4.33 4.50 -0.92
N SER A 45 -4.22 5.79 -1.27
CA SER A 45 -4.49 6.28 -2.63
C SER A 45 -3.31 6.11 -3.60
N ASP A 46 -2.11 5.80 -3.10
CA ASP A 46 -0.89 5.79 -3.93
C ASP A 46 -0.67 4.46 -4.68
N LEU A 47 -1.40 3.40 -4.34
CA LEU A 47 -1.24 2.08 -4.99
C LEU A 47 -1.51 2.10 -6.50
N ILE A 48 -2.64 2.69 -6.91
CA ILE A 48 -3.03 2.74 -8.33
C ILE A 48 -1.99 3.53 -9.16
N PRO A 49 -1.59 4.75 -8.74
CA PRO A 49 -0.48 5.46 -9.37
C PRO A 49 0.80 4.63 -9.50
N THR A 50 1.22 3.93 -8.43
CA THR A 50 2.43 3.09 -8.48
C THR A 50 2.31 1.95 -9.48
N ILE A 51 1.13 1.29 -9.58
CA ILE A 51 0.89 0.23 -10.55
C ILE A 51 0.94 0.77 -11.99
N GLU A 52 0.34 1.92 -12.26
CA GLU A 52 0.37 2.53 -13.60
C GLU A 52 1.79 2.97 -13.99
N ILE A 53 2.56 3.56 -13.06
CA ILE A 53 3.98 3.90 -13.29
C ILE A 53 4.80 2.64 -13.58
N SER A 54 4.58 1.56 -12.81
CA SER A 54 5.22 0.27 -13.04
C SER A 54 4.89 -0.26 -14.45
N ARG A 55 3.61 -0.19 -14.85
CA ARG A 55 3.18 -0.57 -16.20
C ARG A 55 3.85 0.27 -17.28
N GLN A 56 3.96 1.58 -17.10
CA GLN A 56 4.64 2.45 -18.07
C GLN A 56 6.13 2.10 -18.20
N LYS A 57 6.78 1.72 -17.10
CA LYS A 57 8.21 1.35 -17.07
C LYS A 57 8.50 -0.03 -17.66
N TYR A 58 7.68 -1.03 -17.33
CA TYR A 58 7.93 -2.44 -17.69
C TYR A 58 7.04 -2.96 -18.83
N GLY A 59 6.05 -2.18 -19.26
CA GLY A 59 5.13 -2.51 -20.36
C GLY A 59 4.00 -3.48 -19.97
N CYS A 60 3.97 -3.99 -18.73
CA CYS A 60 3.00 -4.99 -18.29
C CYS A 60 2.40 -4.66 -16.91
N TYR A 61 1.22 -5.21 -16.63
CA TYR A 61 0.68 -5.22 -15.28
C TYR A 61 1.27 -6.38 -14.48
N PRO A 62 1.52 -6.20 -13.16
CA PRO A 62 1.96 -7.29 -12.32
C PRO A 62 0.86 -8.34 -12.17
N GLU A 63 1.23 -9.62 -12.14
CA GLU A 63 0.27 -10.70 -11.85
C GLU A 63 -0.24 -10.61 -10.41
N THR A 64 0.65 -10.26 -9.47
CA THR A 64 0.35 -10.17 -8.04
C THR A 64 1.00 -8.93 -7.45
N VAL A 65 0.29 -8.25 -6.55
CA VAL A 65 0.82 -7.14 -5.76
C VAL A 65 0.69 -7.45 -4.28
N MET A 66 1.82 -7.40 -3.59
CA MET A 66 1.90 -7.53 -2.14
C MET A 66 1.82 -6.15 -1.51
N VAL A 67 0.83 -5.91 -0.66
CA VAL A 67 0.62 -4.59 -0.05
C VAL A 67 0.30 -4.68 1.43
N ASP A 68 0.60 -3.59 2.14
CA ASP A 68 0.12 -3.41 3.50
C ASP A 68 -1.40 -3.32 3.56
N LYS A 69 -1.95 -3.65 4.74
CA LYS A 69 -3.41 -3.65 5.00
C LYS A 69 -4.09 -2.32 4.63
N THR A 70 -3.41 -1.19 4.80
CA THR A 70 -3.95 0.15 4.52
C THR A 70 -4.28 0.36 3.05
N TYR A 71 -3.53 -0.25 2.12
CA TYR A 71 -3.79 -0.16 0.69
C TYR A 71 -4.99 -1.01 0.25
N ARG A 72 -5.49 -1.89 1.11
CA ARG A 72 -6.56 -2.83 0.78
C ARG A 72 -7.95 -2.19 0.97
N ASN A 73 -8.21 -1.14 0.21
CA ASN A 73 -9.50 -0.44 0.15
C ASN A 73 -10.35 -0.93 -1.05
N ARG A 74 -11.65 -0.62 -1.06
CA ARG A 74 -12.58 -1.07 -2.12
C ARG A 74 -12.17 -0.59 -3.51
N CYS A 75 -11.70 0.65 -3.63
CA CYS A 75 -11.27 1.23 -4.91
C CYS A 75 -10.10 0.45 -5.51
N ASN A 76 -9.08 0.17 -4.69
CA ASN A 76 -7.89 -0.56 -5.09
C ASN A 76 -8.20 -2.03 -5.41
N ILE A 77 -9.04 -2.69 -4.62
CA ILE A 77 -9.48 -4.06 -4.89
C ILE A 77 -10.22 -4.13 -6.23
N ASN A 78 -11.16 -3.21 -6.47
CA ASN A 78 -11.91 -3.17 -7.73
C ASN A 78 -10.98 -2.92 -8.92
N TYR A 79 -10.06 -1.96 -8.80
CA TYR A 79 -9.07 -1.64 -9.83
C TYR A 79 -8.21 -2.87 -10.19
N CYS A 80 -7.71 -3.59 -9.18
CA CYS A 80 -6.90 -4.79 -9.36
C CYS A 80 -7.71 -5.94 -9.97
N THR A 81 -8.92 -6.17 -9.47
CA THR A 81 -9.81 -7.25 -9.94
C THR A 81 -10.18 -7.09 -11.41
N GLN A 82 -10.50 -5.86 -11.85
CA GLN A 82 -10.81 -5.55 -13.25
C GLN A 82 -9.63 -5.82 -14.20
N ARG A 83 -8.40 -5.81 -13.70
CA ARG A 83 -7.17 -6.02 -14.47
C ARG A 83 -6.55 -7.40 -14.25
N GLY A 84 -7.23 -8.29 -13.52
CA GLY A 84 -6.72 -9.63 -13.21
C GLY A 84 -5.53 -9.65 -12.24
N ILE A 85 -5.28 -8.56 -11.52
CA ILE A 85 -4.16 -8.43 -10.58
C ILE A 85 -4.58 -9.03 -9.23
N ARG A 86 -3.81 -10.01 -8.73
CA ARG A 86 -4.02 -10.60 -7.41
C ARG A 86 -3.45 -9.69 -6.32
N ILE A 87 -4.28 -9.28 -5.36
CA ILE A 87 -3.85 -8.45 -4.22
C ILE A 87 -3.68 -9.29 -2.94
N SER A 88 -2.52 -9.20 -2.30
CA SER A 88 -2.24 -9.96 -1.06
C SER A 88 -3.05 -9.44 0.14
N GLY A 89 -3.31 -10.34 1.08
CA GLY A 89 -3.99 -10.04 2.35
C GLY A 89 -5.41 -10.62 2.47
N PRO A 90 -6.02 -10.53 3.67
CA PRO A 90 -7.34 -11.10 3.96
C PRO A 90 -8.46 -10.28 3.32
N ARG A 91 -9.57 -10.92 2.94
CA ARG A 91 -10.76 -10.22 2.38
C ARG A 91 -11.21 -9.07 3.27
N LEU A 92 -11.66 -7.98 2.64
CA LEU A 92 -12.21 -6.84 3.36
C LEU A 92 -13.57 -7.21 3.95
N GLY A 93 -13.73 -7.03 5.26
CA GLY A 93 -14.96 -7.34 5.99
C GLY A 93 -14.89 -8.63 6.80
N ARG A 94 -16.05 -9.11 7.26
CA ARG A 94 -16.15 -10.32 8.08
C ARG A 94 -15.90 -11.56 7.23
N PRO A 95 -14.94 -12.44 7.59
CA PRO A 95 -14.78 -13.73 6.91
C PRO A 95 -16.06 -14.55 7.04
N LYS A 96 -16.39 -15.35 6.01
CA LYS A 96 -17.55 -16.26 6.09
C LYS A 96 -17.29 -17.35 7.12
N LYS A 97 -18.36 -17.90 7.71
CA LYS A 97 -18.31 -18.85 8.84
C LYS A 97 -17.45 -20.09 8.57
N ASP A 98 -17.32 -20.49 7.30
CA ASP A 98 -16.61 -21.69 6.87
C ASP A 98 -15.42 -21.39 5.93
N GLU A 99 -14.97 -20.14 5.87
CA GLU A 99 -13.86 -19.76 4.98
C GLU A 99 -12.51 -20.01 5.67
N VAL A 100 -11.80 -21.04 5.20
CA VAL A 100 -10.40 -21.25 5.57
C VAL A 100 -9.58 -20.13 4.91
N CYS A 101 -9.11 -19.18 5.72
CA CYS A 101 -8.17 -18.16 5.27
C CYS A 101 -6.87 -18.85 4.83
N ASP A 102 -6.63 -18.90 3.53
CA ASP A 102 -5.41 -19.48 2.98
C ASP A 102 -4.24 -18.58 3.36
N LYS A 103 -3.51 -18.97 4.41
CA LYS A 103 -2.41 -18.20 5.00
C LYS A 103 -1.34 -17.85 3.96
N LYS A 104 -1.23 -18.64 2.88
CA LYS A 104 -0.30 -18.40 1.76
C LYS A 104 -0.65 -17.17 0.92
N GLN A 105 -1.88 -16.69 0.96
CA GLN A 105 -2.29 -15.45 0.28
C GLN A 105 -2.16 -14.21 1.18
N ALA A 106 -1.89 -14.42 2.47
CA ALA A 106 -1.77 -13.36 3.47
C ALA A 106 -0.33 -12.83 3.64
N TYR A 107 0.67 -13.56 3.15
CA TYR A 107 2.09 -13.23 3.18
C TYR A 107 2.64 -13.04 1.77
#